data_AF-A0AAW9CIR6-F1
#
_entry.id   AF-A0AAW9CIR6-F1
#
_cell.length_a   1.000
_cell.length_b   1.000
_cell.length_c   1.000
_cell.angle_alpha   90.00
_cell.angle_beta   90.00
_cell.angle_gamma   90.00
#
_symmetry.space_group_name_H-M   'P 1'
#
loop_
_entity.id
_entity.type
_entity.pdbx_description
1 polymer ?
#
loop_
_entity_poly.entity_id
_entity_poly.type
_entity_poly.pdbx_seq_one_letter_code
_entity_poly.pdbx_strand_id
1 'polypeptide(L)'
;KNFHFHYENDFGGVRDVEVPFEGILKNIKRRYHETNSDFTRDQMRLYMTELTCRSCQGYRLNPQALAVKINGTHIGEVSELAIKNA
;
A
#
# COMPACT_ATOMS: atom_id res chain seq x y z
N LYS A 1 -13.17 15.92 14.59
CA LYS A 1 -13.20 17.41 14.62
C LYS A 1 -13.61 17.87 13.24
N ASN A 2 -14.59 18.77 13.16
CA ASN A 2 -15.04 19.33 11.89
C ASN A 2 -14.21 20.57 11.57
N PHE A 3 -14.07 20.84 10.28
CA PHE A 3 -13.34 21.99 9.76
C PHE A 3 -14.21 22.69 8.71
N HIS A 4 -14.12 24.01 8.70
CA HIS A 4 -14.70 24.85 7.67
C HIS A 4 -13.91 24.75 6.37
N PHE A 5 -14.58 24.35 5.28
CA PHE A 5 -14.02 24.35 3.94
C PHE A 5 -14.80 25.31 3.05
N HIS A 6 -14.10 26.32 2.55
CA HIS A 6 -14.59 27.22 1.52
C HIS A 6 -13.92 26.85 0.19
N TYR A 7 -14.70 26.50 -0.82
CA TYR A 7 -14.16 26.19 -2.15
C TYR A 7 -15.10 26.62 -3.26
N GLU A 8 -14.51 27.05 -4.37
CA GLU A 8 -15.20 27.33 -5.63
C GLU A 8 -15.07 26.09 -6.52
N ASN A 9 -16.19 25.64 -7.11
CA ASN A 9 -16.15 24.55 -8.08
C ASN A 9 -15.68 25.06 -9.46
N ASP A 10 -15.38 24.13 -10.37
CA ASP A 10 -14.88 24.48 -11.71
C ASP A 10 -15.87 25.30 -12.57
N PHE A 11 -17.13 25.44 -12.15
CA PHE A 11 -18.18 26.22 -12.81
C PHE A 11 -18.47 27.58 -12.12
N GLY A 12 -17.66 27.98 -11.14
CA GLY A 12 -17.77 29.26 -10.44
C GLY A 12 -18.75 29.29 -9.25
N GLY A 13 -19.33 28.15 -8.89
CA GLY A 13 -20.20 28.01 -7.73
C GLY A 13 -19.41 27.87 -6.44
N VAL A 14 -19.59 28.80 -5.52
CA VAL A 14 -18.94 28.79 -4.19
C VAL A 14 -19.73 27.92 -3.20
N ARG A 15 -19.02 27.12 -2.39
CA ARG A 15 -19.59 26.31 -1.33
C ARG A 15 -18.78 26.43 -0.03
N ASP A 16 -19.52 26.62 1.06
CA ASP A 16 -19.03 26.57 2.43
C ASP A 16 -19.61 25.34 3.13
N VAL A 17 -18.73 24.46 3.62
CA VAL A 17 -19.15 23.22 4.27
C VAL A 17 -18.33 22.94 5.54
N GLU A 18 -19.00 22.41 6.56
CA GLU A 18 -18.37 21.94 7.80
C GLU A 18 -18.29 20.42 7.79
N VAL A 19 -17.11 19.87 7.50
CA VAL A 19 -16.91 18.42 7.36
C VAL A 19 -15.66 17.95 8.10
N PRO A 20 -15.60 16.68 8.54
CA PRO A 20 -14.38 16.13 9.11
C PRO A 20 -13.28 16.02 8.04
N PHE A 21 -12.07 16.45 8.39
CA PHE A 21 -10.90 16.23 7.54
C PHE A 21 -10.28 14.86 7.83
N GLU A 22 -10.27 13.95 6.86
CA GLU A 22 -9.72 12.60 7.05
C GLU A 22 -8.18 12.57 7.13
N GLY A 23 -7.52 13.62 6.64
CA GLY A 23 -6.06 13.71 6.54
C GLY A 23 -5.51 13.21 5.20
N ILE A 24 -4.37 13.77 4.78
CA ILE A 24 -3.77 13.52 3.46
C ILE A 24 -3.38 12.05 3.28
N LEU A 25 -2.66 11.46 4.23
CA LEU A 25 -2.21 10.06 4.14
C LEU A 25 -3.39 9.08 4.08
N LYS A 26 -4.42 9.32 4.90
CA LYS A 26 -5.63 8.49 4.89
C LYS A 26 -6.38 8.61 3.57
N ASN A 27 -6.47 9.82 3.01
CA ASN A 27 -7.08 10.06 1.71
C ASN A 27 -6.37 9.27 0.59
N ILE A 28 -5.04 9.34 0.51
CA ILE A 28 -4.24 8.61 -0.49
C ILE A 28 -4.45 7.10 -0.33
N LYS A 29 -4.30 6.58 0.90
CA LYS A 29 -4.49 5.15 1.20
C LYS A 29 -5.89 4.66 0.81
N ARG A 30 -6.93 5.43 1.18
CA ARG A 30 -8.32 5.09 0.88
C ARG A 30 -8.58 5.10 -0.62
N ARG A 31 -8.19 6.17 -1.32
CA ARG A 31 -8.34 6.29 -2.79
C ARG A 31 -7.64 5.16 -3.54
N TYR A 32 -6.46 4.73 -3.08
CA TYR A 32 -5.74 3.60 -3.68
C TYR A 32 -6.50 2.27 -3.56
N HIS A 33 -7.11 1.99 -2.40
CA HIS A 33 -7.77 0.72 -2.12
C HIS A 33 -9.23 0.65 -2.60
N GLU A 34 -9.98 1.75 -2.55
CA GLU A 34 -11.42 1.76 -2.86
C GLU A 34 -11.72 2.01 -4.34
N THR A 35 -10.79 2.59 -5.10
CA THR A 35 -11.01 2.85 -6.52
C THR A 35 -11.01 1.56 -7.35
N ASN A 36 -11.91 1.48 -8.33
CA ASN A 36 -11.90 0.46 -9.38
C ASN A 36 -11.11 0.89 -10.63
N SER A 37 -10.64 2.13 -10.69
CA SER A 37 -9.87 2.66 -11.82
C SER A 37 -8.38 2.39 -11.65
N ASP A 38 -7.78 1.71 -12.63
CA ASP A 38 -6.33 1.48 -12.66
C ASP A 38 -5.55 2.79 -12.75
N PHE A 39 -6.02 3.76 -13.54
CA PHE A 39 -5.42 5.09 -13.62
C PHE A 39 -5.36 5.76 -12.24
N THR A 40 -6.47 5.80 -11.50
CA THR A 40 -6.46 6.38 -10.15
C THR A 40 -5.52 5.63 -9.22
N ARG A 41 -5.49 4.30 -9.30
CA ARG A 41 -4.62 3.45 -8.48
C ARG A 41 -3.15 3.75 -8.76
N ASP A 42 -2.78 3.92 -10.02
CA ASP A 42 -1.41 4.22 -10.43
C ASP A 42 -0.99 5.63 -10.01
N GLN A 43 -1.87 6.64 -10.12
CA GLN A 43 -1.59 7.98 -9.61
C GLN A 43 -1.34 7.99 -8.10
N MET A 44 -2.14 7.25 -7.33
CA MET A 44 -1.94 7.15 -5.88
C MET A 44 -0.67 6.34 -5.53
N ARG A 45 -0.28 5.36 -6.36
CA ARG A 45 0.93 4.53 -6.16
C ARG A 45 2.22 5.36 -6.19
N LEU A 46 2.25 6.47 -6.92
CA LEU A 46 3.42 7.37 -6.98
C LEU A 46 3.87 7.90 -5.61
N TYR A 47 2.97 7.92 -4.63
CA TYR A 47 3.26 8.36 -3.25
C TYR A 47 3.49 7.20 -2.28
N MET A 48 3.61 5.97 -2.79
CA MET A 48 3.79 4.75 -2.00
C MET A 48 5.13 4.08 -2.29
N THR A 49 5.60 3.27 -1.36
CA THR A 49 6.79 2.42 -1.54
C THR A 49 6.47 0.99 -1.12
N GLU A 50 7.15 0.04 -1.74
CA GLU A 50 7.06 -1.36 -1.35
C GLU A 50 7.88 -1.60 -0.08
N LEU A 51 7.27 -2.29 0.88
CA LEU A 51 7.90 -2.64 2.15
C LEU A 51 7.90 -4.15 2.32
N THR A 52 8.94 -4.68 2.94
CA THR A 52 9.01 -6.10 3.30
C THR A 52 7.80 -6.47 4.17
N CYS A 53 7.06 -7.48 3.71
CA CYS A 53 5.89 -7.95 4.44
C CYS A 53 6.31 -8.56 5.79
N ARG A 54 5.76 -8.04 6.89
CA ARG A 54 6.09 -8.53 8.25
C ARG A 54 5.62 -9.97 8.52
N SER A 55 4.60 -10.43 7.80
CA SER A 55 4.02 -11.77 8.01
C SER A 55 4.88 -12.88 7.40
N CYS A 56 5.33 -12.68 6.15
CA CYS A 56 6.14 -13.66 5.43
C CYS A 56 7.62 -13.27 5.31
N GLN A 57 8.02 -12.15 5.92
CA GLN A 57 9.39 -11.61 5.89
C GLN A 57 9.95 -11.36 4.48
N GLY A 58 9.07 -11.21 3.48
CA GLY A 58 9.47 -11.05 2.08
C GLY A 58 9.49 -12.37 1.29
N TYR A 59 9.39 -13.53 1.95
CA TYR A 59 9.42 -14.84 1.29
C TYR A 59 8.12 -15.25 0.58
N ARG A 60 7.05 -14.47 0.75
CA ARG A 60 5.74 -14.65 0.04
C ARG A 60 5.06 -16.00 0.27
N LEU A 61 5.48 -16.74 1.29
CA LEU A 61 4.95 -18.05 1.65
C LEU A 61 4.31 -18.05 3.04
N ASN A 62 3.46 -19.04 3.29
CA ASN A 62 2.87 -19.26 4.60
C ASN A 62 3.91 -19.88 5.58
N PRO A 63 3.66 -19.81 6.90
CA PRO A 63 4.60 -20.33 7.88
C PRO A 63 4.87 -21.84 7.75
N GLN A 64 3.86 -22.62 7.33
CA GLN A 64 3.99 -24.08 7.16
C GLN A 64 4.98 -24.43 6.05
N ALA A 65 4.96 -23.71 4.92
CA ALA A 65 5.90 -23.89 3.82
C ALA A 65 7.32 -23.46 4.21
N LEU A 66 7.47 -22.37 4.99
CA LEU A 66 8.76 -21.90 5.49
C LEU A 66 9.36 -22.79 6.60
N ALA A 67 8.53 -23.60 7.26
CA ALA A 67 8.99 -24.57 8.25
C ALA A 67 9.67 -25.80 7.63
N VAL A 68 9.38 -26.11 6.35
CA VAL A 68 10.02 -27.22 5.63
C VAL A 68 11.43 -26.82 5.22
N LYS A 69 12.42 -27.56 5.74
CA LYS A 69 13.83 -27.26 5.56
C LYS A 69 14.58 -28.44 4.98
N ILE A 70 15.50 -28.16 4.06
CA ILE A 70 16.48 -29.11 3.54
C ILE A 70 17.85 -28.56 3.94
N ASN A 71 18.66 -29.37 4.62
CA ASN A 71 19.96 -28.95 5.14
C ASN A 71 19.89 -27.67 6.02
N GLY A 72 18.81 -27.50 6.80
CA GLY A 72 18.62 -26.36 7.70
C GLY A 72 18.05 -25.09 7.05
N THR A 73 17.94 -25.07 5.72
CA THR A 73 17.50 -23.92 4.93
C THR A 73 16.10 -24.15 4.34
N HIS A 74 15.24 -23.13 4.37
CA HIS A 74 13.91 -23.22 3.73
C HIS A 74 13.93 -22.65 2.30
N ILE A 75 12.89 -22.95 1.52
CA ILE A 75 12.78 -22.55 0.10
C ILE A 75 12.98 -21.03 -0.14
N GLY A 76 12.48 -20.19 0.75
CA GLY A 76 12.64 -18.74 0.66
C GLY A 76 14.10 -18.27 0.72
N GLU A 77 14.88 -18.77 1.70
CA GLU A 77 16.31 -18.47 1.86
C GLU A 77 17.11 -18.92 0.63
N VAL A 78 16.83 -20.11 0.08
CA VAL A 78 17.49 -20.60 -1.14
C VAL A 78 17.20 -19.68 -2.33
N SER A 79 15.98 -19.16 -2.42
CA SER A 79 15.56 -18.27 -3.52
C SER A 79 16.20 -16.89 -3.45
N GLU A 80 16.74 -16.49 -2.29
CA GLU A 80 17.49 -15.24 -2.11
C GLU A 80 18.98 -15.39 -2.47
N LEU A 81 19.48 -16.63 -2.63
CA LEU A 81 20.87 -16.86 -2.97
C LEU A 81 21.15 -16.47 -4.43
N ALA A 82 22.30 -15.84 -4.65
CA ALA A 82 22.84 -15.68 -5.99
C ALA A 82 23.19 -17.06 -6.57
N ILE A 83 23.09 -17.23 -7.90
CA ILE A 83 23.31 -18.51 -8.59
C ILE A 83 24.63 -19.20 -8.20
N LYS A 84 25.70 -18.42 -7.99
CA LYS A 84 27.01 -18.95 -7.59
C LYS A 84 27.00 -19.62 -6.20
N ASN A 85 26.10 -19.19 -5.33
CA ASN A 85 26.03 -19.60 -3.93
C ASN A 85 24.85 -20.56 -3.67
N ALA A 86 24.11 -20.93 -4.72
CA ALA A 86 23.00 -21.87 -4.66
C ALA A 86 23.51 -23.33 -4.68
#